data_AF-A0AAU1EW14-F1
#
_entry.id   AF-A0AAU1EW14-F1
#
_cell.length_a   1.000
_cell.length_b   1.000
_cell.length_c   1.000
_cell.angle_alpha   90.00
_cell.angle_beta   90.00
_cell.angle_gamma   90.00
#
_symmetry.space_group_name_H-M   'P 1'
#
loop_
_entity.id
_entity.type
_entity.pdbx_description
1 polymer ?
#
loop_
_entity_poly.entity_id
_entity_poly.type
_entity_poly.pdbx_seq_one_letter_code
_entity_poly.pdbx_strand_id
1 'polypeptide(L)'
;MLALLDTTAFVADPLCSGTAWRVLAQAAPTWGIRILVPEVVVAEAIGGYQRRTAEALTGLDRWRSKHVHALGLDEIYDQTKTEIERIAVEYASQLSRLIEDLRAEIIAPPVVPHMQLVQRAVSRRRPCDKSGDGYRDTLNWLTLLSIAAKNEDEEIFWISDNSVDFANDLEDGLHEDLQSELVEIGAAGRVRWVKSISDLVFEMATRRFSDLGPDMQEIQNRLHEESLTKFAETGVLSAVIERRLTARLCGFPVQTTSATVVAVRSPSRVELSVKGSTGKDEAVVEFKADAETTALLAFPLGFDISDLDFEVESISDSAIHARATKVLTYSGIIRTDSFGRPIDGEVTSISTHSADPGLEQWRKARNSEETYRIPLSTLSPDLFKALRGPVIPPDFFKTLRAPVIPPDIFKTLRAPVIPPDIFKTLRAPVIPPDIFKTLRAPVIPPDIFKTLRAPVIPPDIFKTLRAPVIPPDIFKTVRTPVIPPFVPKNLGLGAQFDAPSAPHPSVDESDSNDAGDQPALDDDARDAGDETDSIA
;
A
#
# COMPACT_ATOMS: atom_id res chain seq x y z
N MET A 1 20.77 20.99 14.03
CA MET A 1 19.64 20.39 13.28
C MET A 1 19.61 18.89 13.53
N LEU A 2 18.42 18.29 13.47
CA LEU A 2 18.23 16.85 13.67
C LEU A 2 17.64 16.22 12.39
N ALA A 3 18.06 15.02 12.05
CA ALA A 3 17.48 14.20 10.98
C ALA A 3 16.98 12.89 11.60
N LEU A 4 15.66 12.73 11.70
CA LEU A 4 15.02 11.56 12.29
C LEU A 4 14.54 10.62 11.17
N LEU A 5 15.06 9.40 11.15
CA LEU A 5 14.83 8.44 10.08
C LEU A 5 13.64 7.51 10.37
N ASP A 6 12.79 7.32 9.38
CA ASP A 6 11.76 6.28 9.35
C ASP A 6 12.27 4.98 8.71
N THR A 7 11.54 3.88 8.90
CA THR A 7 11.84 2.57 8.31
C THR A 7 11.92 2.63 6.79
N THR A 8 11.16 3.51 6.14
CA THR A 8 11.19 3.65 4.67
C THR A 8 12.60 3.95 4.13
N ALA A 9 13.45 4.65 4.90
CA ALA A 9 14.83 4.94 4.50
C ALA A 9 15.67 3.65 4.36
N PHE A 10 15.56 2.73 5.33
CA PHE A 10 16.26 1.44 5.32
C PHE A 10 15.58 0.40 4.44
N VAL A 11 14.26 0.51 4.22
CA VAL A 11 13.56 -0.35 3.27
C VAL A 11 14.01 -0.07 1.84
N ALA A 12 14.25 1.20 1.51
CA ALA A 12 14.71 1.66 0.19
C ALA A 12 16.16 1.25 -0.10
N ASP A 13 17.07 1.39 0.87
CA ASP A 13 18.46 0.93 0.77
C ASP A 13 18.89 0.23 2.08
N PRO A 14 18.70 -1.09 2.20
CA PRO A 14 19.00 -1.83 3.42
C PRO A 14 20.47 -1.85 3.81
N LEU A 15 21.37 -1.55 2.87
CA LEU A 15 22.81 -1.57 3.05
C LEU A 15 23.40 -0.17 3.27
N CYS A 16 22.57 0.87 3.22
CA CYS A 16 22.98 2.28 3.35
C CYS A 16 24.18 2.62 2.44
N SER A 17 24.19 2.03 1.24
CA SER A 17 25.35 2.00 0.35
C SER A 17 25.27 3.03 -0.78
N GLY A 18 24.08 3.59 -1.00
CA GLY A 18 23.80 4.60 -2.01
C GLY A 18 24.61 5.88 -1.84
N THR A 19 24.78 6.61 -2.93
CA THR A 19 25.52 7.88 -2.95
C THR A 19 24.94 8.89 -1.96
N ALA A 20 23.61 8.99 -1.82
CA ALA A 20 22.98 9.89 -0.86
C ALA A 20 23.36 9.58 0.60
N TRP A 21 23.43 8.30 0.97
CA TRP A 21 23.91 7.87 2.29
C TRP A 21 25.37 8.25 2.52
N ARG A 22 26.24 8.04 1.52
CA ARG A 22 27.66 8.41 1.62
C ARG A 22 27.84 9.93 1.77
N VAL A 23 27.10 10.72 1.00
CA VAL A 23 27.09 12.19 1.12
C VAL A 23 26.66 12.59 2.53
N LEU A 24 25.54 12.04 3.01
CA LEU A 24 25.04 12.36 4.33
C LEU A 24 26.06 12.01 5.43
N ALA A 25 26.65 10.81 5.38
CA ALA A 25 27.66 10.36 6.34
C ALA A 25 28.89 11.29 6.38
N GLN A 26 29.34 11.75 5.21
CA GLN A 26 30.50 12.63 5.07
C GLN A 26 30.19 14.08 5.49
N ALA A 27 29.04 14.60 5.08
CA ALA A 27 28.73 16.02 5.16
C ALA A 27 27.92 16.41 6.40
N ALA A 28 27.20 15.48 7.05
CA ALA A 28 26.38 15.75 8.24
C ALA A 28 27.13 16.49 9.35
N PRO A 29 28.40 16.15 9.70
CA PRO A 29 29.16 16.90 10.71
C PRO A 29 29.37 18.36 10.33
N THR A 30 29.74 18.61 9.07
CA THR A 30 29.95 19.97 8.53
C THR A 30 28.64 20.75 8.44
N TRP A 31 27.54 20.07 8.12
CA TRP A 31 26.22 20.67 8.07
C TRP A 31 25.63 20.95 9.46
N GLY A 32 26.18 20.35 10.53
CA GLY A 32 25.64 20.46 11.89
C GLY A 32 24.35 19.65 12.07
N ILE A 33 24.24 18.52 11.38
CA ILE A 33 23.10 17.60 11.45
C ILE A 33 23.47 16.41 12.33
N ARG A 34 22.63 16.11 13.32
CA ARG A 34 22.67 14.86 14.07
C ARG A 34 21.62 13.90 13.49
N ILE A 35 22.04 12.70 13.15
CA ILE A 35 21.16 11.67 12.60
C ILE A 35 20.63 10.82 13.76
N LEU A 36 19.33 10.65 13.83
CA LEU A 36 18.63 9.94 14.88
C LEU A 36 17.82 8.78 14.25
N VAL A 37 17.89 7.60 14.85
CA VAL A 37 17.17 6.41 14.39
C VAL A 37 16.38 5.82 15.56
N PRO A 38 15.04 5.86 15.53
CA PRO A 38 14.23 5.22 16.58
C PRO A 38 14.47 3.71 16.68
N GLU A 39 14.51 3.15 17.89
CA GLU A 39 14.65 1.69 18.09
C GLU A 39 13.56 0.89 17.38
N VAL A 40 12.32 1.43 17.33
CA VAL A 40 11.20 0.82 16.61
C VAL A 40 11.47 0.71 15.12
N VAL A 41 12.18 1.70 14.53
CA VAL A 41 12.59 1.71 13.12
C VAL A 41 13.67 0.67 12.87
N VAL A 42 14.66 0.55 13.78
CA VAL A 42 15.69 -0.50 13.68
C VAL A 42 15.07 -1.89 13.72
N ALA A 43 14.18 -2.14 14.68
CA ALA A 43 13.48 -3.41 14.81
C ALA A 43 12.63 -3.74 13.58
N GLU A 44 11.94 -2.74 13.02
CA GLU A 44 11.17 -2.90 11.81
C GLU A 44 12.04 -3.17 10.58
N ALA A 45 13.15 -2.45 10.41
CA ALA A 45 14.08 -2.64 9.31
C ALA A 45 14.64 -4.07 9.31
N ILE A 46 15.04 -4.58 10.49
CA ILE A 46 15.51 -5.96 10.66
C ILE A 46 14.42 -6.97 10.30
N GLY A 47 13.24 -6.84 10.91
CA GLY A 47 12.14 -7.77 10.65
C GLY A 47 11.62 -7.70 9.21
N GLY A 48 11.65 -6.52 8.58
CA GLY A 48 11.33 -6.32 7.17
C GLY A 48 12.36 -6.98 6.25
N TYR A 49 13.65 -6.83 6.53
CA TYR A 49 14.71 -7.48 5.77
C TYR A 49 14.61 -9.01 5.86
N GLN A 50 14.49 -9.55 7.07
CA GLN A 50 14.37 -11.00 7.28
C GLN A 50 13.16 -11.60 6.58
N ARG A 51 12.00 -10.93 6.61
CA ARG A 51 10.80 -11.37 5.86
C ARG A 51 11.03 -11.39 4.35
N ARG A 52 11.60 -10.32 3.78
CA ARG A 52 11.92 -10.25 2.35
C ARG A 52 12.90 -11.36 1.94
N THR A 53 13.89 -11.64 2.78
CA THR A 53 14.84 -12.72 2.52
C THR A 53 14.19 -14.11 2.62
N ALA A 54 13.29 -14.34 3.58
CA ALA A 54 12.52 -15.57 3.67
C ALA A 54 11.57 -15.79 2.48
N GLU A 55 10.94 -14.71 1.98
CA GLU A 55 10.14 -14.74 0.76
C GLU A 55 10.98 -15.09 -0.47
N ALA A 56 12.19 -14.50 -0.58
CA ALA A 56 13.15 -14.83 -1.63
C ALA A 56 13.59 -16.30 -1.57
N LEU A 57 13.90 -16.82 -0.37
CA LEU A 57 14.19 -18.24 -0.13
C LEU A 57 13.03 -19.15 -0.55
N THR A 58 11.79 -18.76 -0.25
CA THR A 58 10.60 -19.50 -0.68
C THR A 58 10.46 -19.51 -2.22
N GLY A 59 10.87 -18.43 -2.88
CA GLY A 59 11.02 -18.38 -4.35
C GLY A 59 12.10 -19.34 -4.86
N LEU A 60 13.25 -19.36 -4.19
CA LEU A 60 14.39 -20.22 -4.52
C LEU A 60 14.05 -21.71 -4.34
N ASP A 61 13.39 -22.10 -3.24
CA ASP A 61 12.90 -23.47 -2.99
C ASP A 61 11.90 -23.91 -4.09
N ARG A 62 11.02 -23.01 -4.54
CA ARG A 62 10.12 -23.30 -5.67
C ARG A 62 10.89 -23.51 -6.97
N TRP A 63 11.92 -22.71 -7.24
CA TRP A 63 12.79 -22.90 -8.41
C TRP A 63 13.54 -24.24 -8.35
N ARG A 64 14.01 -24.64 -7.16
CA ARG A 64 14.67 -25.94 -6.91
C ARG A 64 13.85 -27.10 -7.44
N SER A 65 12.58 -27.14 -7.04
CA SER A 65 11.66 -28.24 -7.36
C SER A 65 11.48 -28.50 -8.86
N LYS A 66 11.79 -27.50 -9.70
CA LYS A 66 11.59 -27.56 -11.15
C LYS A 66 12.87 -27.81 -11.95
N HIS A 67 14.04 -27.40 -11.45
CA HIS A 67 15.26 -27.32 -12.28
C HIS A 67 16.49 -27.99 -11.66
N VAL A 68 16.65 -27.99 -10.34
CA VAL A 68 17.95 -28.22 -9.71
C VAL A 68 18.45 -29.65 -9.87
N HIS A 69 17.60 -30.64 -9.58
CA HIS A 69 18.03 -32.04 -9.60
C HIS A 69 18.32 -32.56 -11.02
N ALA A 70 17.50 -32.16 -11.99
CA ALA A 70 17.69 -32.57 -13.39
C ALA A 70 18.96 -31.96 -14.03
N LEU A 71 19.45 -30.85 -13.48
CA LEU A 71 20.62 -30.13 -13.98
C LEU A 71 21.88 -30.33 -13.11
N GLY A 72 21.81 -31.12 -12.04
CA GLY A 72 22.94 -31.38 -11.14
C GLY A 72 23.41 -30.16 -10.35
N LEU A 73 22.50 -29.24 -10.01
CA LEU A 73 22.83 -27.96 -9.35
C LEU A 73 22.64 -27.98 -7.82
N ASP A 74 22.49 -29.16 -7.21
CA ASP A 74 22.15 -29.30 -5.78
C ASP A 74 23.17 -28.62 -4.85
N GLU A 75 24.47 -28.76 -5.14
CA GLU A 75 25.51 -28.14 -4.31
C GLU A 75 25.48 -26.61 -4.38
N ILE A 76 25.33 -26.04 -5.58
CA ILE A 76 25.22 -24.58 -5.78
C ILE A 76 23.97 -24.06 -5.06
N TYR A 77 22.87 -24.80 -5.14
CA TYR A 77 21.64 -24.47 -4.46
C TYR A 77 21.83 -24.43 -2.94
N ASP A 78 22.37 -25.50 -2.34
CA ASP A 78 22.50 -25.61 -0.89
C ASP A 78 23.49 -24.57 -0.35
N GLN A 79 24.58 -24.28 -1.09
CA GLN A 79 25.51 -23.18 -0.76
C GLN A 79 24.82 -21.82 -0.81
N THR A 80 24.07 -21.53 -1.88
CA THR A 80 23.35 -20.26 -2.05
C THR A 80 22.30 -20.06 -0.96
N LYS A 81 21.52 -21.10 -0.65
CA LYS A 81 20.51 -21.07 0.42
C LYS A 81 21.15 -20.78 1.78
N THR A 82 22.22 -21.51 2.11
CA THR A 82 22.95 -21.33 3.38
C THR A 82 23.47 -19.90 3.52
N GLU A 83 24.01 -19.35 2.44
CA GLU A 83 24.54 -17.98 2.44
C GLU A 83 23.45 -16.92 2.61
N ILE A 84 22.31 -17.08 1.93
CA ILE A 84 21.16 -16.17 2.08
C ILE A 84 20.61 -16.21 3.52
N GLU A 85 20.47 -17.42 4.10
CA GLU A 85 20.05 -17.59 5.49
C GLU A 85 21.02 -16.93 6.47
N ARG A 86 22.33 -17.11 6.25
CA ARG A 86 23.39 -16.48 7.04
C ARG A 86 23.29 -14.95 7.00
N ILE A 87 23.18 -14.37 5.80
CA ILE A 87 23.03 -12.92 5.62
C ILE A 87 21.78 -12.39 6.35
N ALA A 88 20.65 -13.10 6.28
CA ALA A 88 19.41 -12.70 6.97
C ALA A 88 19.58 -12.65 8.50
N VAL A 89 20.29 -13.62 9.08
CA VAL A 89 20.55 -13.68 10.52
C VAL A 89 21.53 -12.60 10.95
N GLU A 90 22.57 -12.37 10.16
CA GLU A 90 23.62 -11.38 10.47
C GLU A 90 23.21 -9.93 10.23
N TYR A 91 22.08 -9.69 9.54
CA TYR A 91 21.64 -8.36 9.17
C TYR A 91 21.47 -7.40 10.36
N ALA A 92 21.03 -7.87 11.52
CA ALA A 92 20.91 -7.02 12.71
C ALA A 92 22.25 -6.43 13.15
N SER A 93 23.30 -7.25 13.19
CA SER A 93 24.67 -6.84 13.50
C SER A 93 25.29 -6.00 12.38
N GLN A 94 24.89 -6.23 11.13
CA GLN A 94 25.30 -5.40 10.01
C GLN A 94 24.67 -4.01 10.07
N LEU A 95 23.36 -3.92 10.28
CA LEU A 95 22.63 -2.65 10.36
C LEU A 95 23.15 -1.79 11.52
N SER A 96 23.46 -2.41 12.67
CA SER A 96 24.06 -1.70 13.81
C SER A 96 25.39 -1.03 13.43
N ARG A 97 26.27 -1.76 12.71
CA ARG A 97 27.54 -1.20 12.19
C ARG A 97 27.31 -0.08 11.18
N LEU A 98 26.34 -0.22 10.29
CA LEU A 98 25.99 0.84 9.32
C LEU A 98 25.52 2.11 10.03
N ILE A 99 24.68 1.99 11.07
CA ILE A 99 24.20 3.12 11.86
C ILE A 99 25.38 3.80 12.61
N GLU A 100 26.31 3.01 13.15
CA GLU A 100 27.54 3.52 13.77
C GLU A 100 28.43 4.27 12.77
N ASP A 101 28.64 3.72 11.57
CA ASP A 101 29.43 4.34 10.50
C ASP A 101 28.80 5.67 10.03
N LEU A 102 27.47 5.75 10.03
CA LEU A 102 26.71 6.99 9.80
C LEU A 102 26.82 8.00 10.95
N ARG A 103 27.40 7.60 12.10
CA ARG A 103 27.42 8.36 13.35
C ARG A 103 26.02 8.74 13.83
N ALA A 104 25.06 7.87 13.56
CA ALA A 104 23.68 8.05 13.95
C ALA A 104 23.43 7.54 15.38
N GLU A 105 22.53 8.21 16.09
CA GLU A 105 22.16 7.88 17.46
C GLU A 105 20.87 7.05 17.45
N ILE A 106 20.89 5.87 18.08
CA ILE A 106 19.68 5.07 18.27
C ILE A 106 18.90 5.62 19.47
N ILE A 107 17.62 5.96 19.25
CA ILE A 107 16.77 6.61 20.25
C ILE A 107 15.64 5.67 20.69
N ALA A 108 15.54 5.44 22.00
CA ALA A 108 14.43 4.71 22.57
C ALA A 108 13.10 5.47 22.40
N PRO A 109 11.99 4.77 22.08
CA PRO A 109 10.68 5.40 22.05
C PRO A 109 10.30 5.94 23.44
N PRO A 110 9.45 6.99 23.51
CA PRO A 110 8.99 7.51 24.79
C PRO A 110 8.16 6.45 25.53
N VAL A 111 8.12 6.57 26.85
CA VAL A 111 7.20 5.76 27.66
C VAL A 111 5.78 6.30 27.45
N VAL A 112 4.95 5.53 26.76
CA VAL A 112 3.57 5.91 26.42
C VAL A 112 2.60 4.96 27.11
N PRO A 113 1.60 5.45 27.85
CA PRO A 113 0.54 4.60 28.39
C PRO A 113 -0.20 3.86 27.28
N HIS A 114 -0.40 2.55 27.41
CA HIS A 114 -1.09 1.76 26.38
C HIS A 114 -2.48 2.33 26.03
N MET A 115 -3.18 2.90 27.00
CA MET A 115 -4.49 3.53 26.76
C MET A 115 -4.41 4.73 25.81
N GLN A 116 -3.30 5.47 25.75
CA GLN A 116 -3.11 6.54 24.79
C GLN A 116 -3.00 6.00 23.35
N LEU A 117 -2.27 4.88 23.17
CA LEU A 117 -2.17 4.21 21.87
C LEU A 117 -3.54 3.63 21.45
N VAL A 118 -4.26 3.02 22.39
CA VAL A 118 -5.62 2.50 22.16
C VAL A 118 -6.58 3.63 21.78
N GLN A 119 -6.56 4.75 22.50
CA GLN A 119 -7.41 5.90 22.21
C GLN A 119 -7.17 6.44 20.80
N ARG A 120 -5.90 6.56 20.38
CA ARG A 120 -5.53 6.99 19.03
C ARG A 120 -6.05 6.04 17.95
N ALA A 121 -5.91 4.72 18.18
CA ALA A 121 -6.42 3.69 17.28
C ALA A 121 -7.95 3.64 17.19
N VAL A 122 -8.65 3.87 18.32
CA VAL A 122 -10.12 3.94 18.37
C VAL A 122 -10.63 5.20 17.67
N SER A 123 -9.96 6.33 17.85
CA SER A 123 -10.33 7.60 17.22
C SER A 123 -9.91 7.70 15.76
N ARG A 124 -9.28 6.64 15.20
CA ARG A 124 -8.76 6.62 13.82
C ARG A 124 -7.85 7.80 13.50
N ARG A 125 -7.14 8.30 14.52
CA ARG A 125 -6.26 9.46 14.38
C ARG A 125 -4.95 9.01 13.73
N ARG A 126 -4.51 9.72 12.69
CA ARG A 126 -3.24 9.40 12.00
C ARG A 126 -2.08 9.31 12.98
N PRO A 127 -1.08 8.43 12.80
CA PRO A 127 -0.85 7.58 11.64
C PRO A 127 -1.66 6.26 11.68
N CYS A 128 -2.62 6.10 12.60
CA CYS A 128 -3.52 4.96 12.51
C CYS A 128 -4.37 5.02 11.24
N ASP A 129 -4.53 3.86 10.60
CA ASP A 129 -5.39 3.70 9.44
C ASP A 129 -6.88 3.65 9.84
N LYS A 130 -7.75 3.47 8.85
CA LYS A 130 -9.21 3.34 9.06
C LYS A 130 -9.60 2.06 9.81
N SER A 131 -8.70 1.09 9.90
CA SER A 131 -8.84 -0.15 10.68
C SER A 131 -8.35 0.02 12.13
N GLY A 132 -7.61 1.09 12.43
CA GLY A 132 -6.93 1.35 13.70
C GLY A 132 -5.59 0.65 13.83
N ASP A 133 -5.07 0.11 12.74
CA ASP A 133 -3.69 -0.39 12.67
C ASP A 133 -2.73 0.79 12.47
N GLY A 134 -1.48 0.65 12.89
CA GLY A 134 -0.49 1.73 12.89
C GLY A 134 0.20 1.94 14.24
N TYR A 135 0.28 0.88 15.06
CA TYR A 135 0.98 0.91 16.35
C TYR A 135 2.44 1.40 16.21
N ARG A 136 3.15 0.86 15.22
CA ARG A 136 4.58 1.17 15.00
C ARG A 136 4.76 2.60 14.51
N ASP A 137 3.96 3.01 13.52
CA ASP A 137 3.95 4.39 13.01
C ASP A 137 3.57 5.38 14.10
N THR A 138 2.65 5.01 14.99
CA THR A 138 2.26 5.83 16.15
C THR A 138 3.43 5.99 17.12
N LEU A 139 4.13 4.92 17.48
CA LEU A 139 5.32 5.04 18.34
C LEU A 139 6.40 5.89 17.69
N ASN A 140 6.57 5.77 16.37
CA ASN A 140 7.53 6.56 15.62
C ASN A 140 7.17 8.05 15.65
N TRP A 141 5.89 8.37 15.41
CA TRP A 141 5.36 9.72 15.53
C TRP A 141 5.51 10.31 16.95
N LEU A 142 5.16 9.54 17.97
CA LEU A 142 5.33 9.98 19.37
C LEU A 142 6.80 10.19 19.73
N THR A 143 7.71 9.42 19.13
CA THR A 143 9.17 9.62 19.26
C THR A 143 9.58 10.96 18.65
N LEU A 144 9.10 11.28 17.45
CA LEU A 144 9.30 12.59 16.83
C LEU A 144 8.80 13.74 17.72
N LEU A 145 7.57 13.65 18.24
CA LEU A 145 7.01 14.66 19.16
C LEU A 145 7.86 14.82 20.43
N SER A 146 8.29 13.70 21.03
CA SER A 146 9.17 13.73 22.21
C SER A 146 10.52 14.40 21.91
N ILE A 147 11.12 14.13 20.75
CA ILE A 147 12.38 14.76 20.33
C ILE A 147 12.16 16.24 20.07
N ALA A 148 11.09 16.61 19.38
CA ALA A 148 10.73 17.99 19.12
C ALA A 148 10.52 18.76 20.42
N ALA A 149 9.78 18.22 21.38
CA ALA A 149 9.54 18.86 22.67
C ALA A 149 10.83 19.04 23.49
N LYS A 150 11.78 18.09 23.43
CA LYS A 150 13.06 18.17 24.17
C LYS A 150 14.09 19.12 23.53
N ASN A 151 13.93 19.45 22.26
CA ASN A 151 14.89 20.27 21.50
C ASN A 151 14.14 21.46 20.88
N GLU A 152 13.79 22.44 21.72
CA GLU A 152 12.94 23.58 21.34
C GLU A 152 13.56 24.45 20.24
N ASP A 153 14.89 24.60 20.25
CA ASP A 153 15.64 25.44 19.31
C ASP A 153 16.11 24.70 18.04
N GLU A 154 15.87 23.39 17.96
CA GLU A 154 16.36 22.57 16.85
C GLU A 154 15.30 22.43 15.75
N GLU A 155 15.74 22.65 14.51
CA GLU A 155 15.01 22.22 13.32
C GLU A 155 15.20 20.71 13.12
N ILE A 156 14.11 20.02 12.81
CA ILE A 156 14.03 18.57 12.69
C ILE A 156 13.55 18.22 11.29
N PHE A 157 14.34 17.44 10.58
CA PHE A 157 13.93 16.77 9.35
C PHE A 157 13.38 15.39 9.70
N TRP A 158 12.12 15.14 9.36
CA TRP A 158 11.47 13.84 9.45
C TRP A 158 11.54 13.14 8.09
N ILE A 159 12.32 12.06 7.97
CA ILE A 159 12.56 11.37 6.70
C ILE A 159 11.64 10.16 6.61
N SER A 160 10.55 10.26 5.84
CA SER A 160 9.60 9.17 5.63
C SER A 160 8.92 9.26 4.26
N ASP A 161 8.88 8.16 3.51
CA ASP A 161 8.08 8.06 2.27
C ASP A 161 6.65 7.53 2.53
N ASN A 162 6.25 7.40 3.80
CA ASN A 162 4.92 6.91 4.17
C ASN A 162 3.84 8.01 4.07
N SER A 163 3.58 8.42 2.83
CA SER A 163 2.52 9.37 2.46
C SER A 163 1.09 8.83 2.67
N VAL A 164 0.93 7.53 2.95
CA VAL A 164 -0.39 6.95 3.24
C VAL A 164 -0.81 7.30 4.66
N ASP A 165 0.13 7.26 5.61
CA ASP A 165 -0.17 7.41 7.04
C ASP A 165 0.13 8.80 7.59
N PHE A 166 1.08 9.53 6.99
CA PHE A 166 1.50 10.84 7.49
C PHE A 166 1.02 12.02 6.66
N ALA A 167 0.70 11.84 5.38
CA ALA A 167 0.36 12.97 4.51
C ALA A 167 -1.13 13.37 4.58
N ASN A 168 -1.39 14.62 4.23
CA ASN A 168 -2.74 15.09 3.90
C ASN A 168 -3.24 14.49 2.57
N ASP A 169 -4.49 14.77 2.22
CA ASP A 169 -5.11 14.22 1.00
C ASP A 169 -4.45 14.72 -0.31
N LEU A 170 -3.79 15.88 -0.27
CA LEU A 170 -3.07 16.47 -1.40
C LEU A 170 -1.63 15.95 -1.55
N GLU A 171 -1.13 15.20 -0.56
CA GLU A 171 0.26 14.71 -0.45
C GLU A 171 1.34 15.82 -0.49
N ASP A 172 0.96 17.06 -0.19
CA ASP A 172 1.85 18.24 -0.17
C ASP A 172 2.29 18.67 1.24
N GLY A 173 1.78 18.00 2.27
CA GLY A 173 2.15 18.24 3.66
C GLY A 173 1.67 17.14 4.62
N LEU A 174 1.98 17.31 5.91
CA LEU A 174 1.50 16.42 6.97
C LEU A 174 -0.03 16.52 7.12
N HIS A 175 -0.66 15.43 7.57
CA HIS A 175 -2.09 15.41 7.90
C HIS A 175 -2.43 16.42 9.02
N GLU A 176 -3.66 16.97 9.00
CA GLU A 176 -4.11 18.02 9.94
C GLU A 176 -4.01 17.60 11.42
N ASP A 177 -4.31 16.33 11.73
CA ASP A 177 -4.11 15.75 13.08
C ASP A 177 -2.66 15.92 13.57
N LEU A 178 -1.70 15.64 12.69
CA LEU A 178 -0.28 15.65 13.00
C LEU A 178 0.24 17.07 13.10
N GLN A 179 -0.23 17.96 12.22
CA GLN A 179 0.07 19.39 12.31
C GLN A 179 -0.45 19.99 13.60
N SER A 180 -1.67 19.63 14.03
CA SER A 180 -2.26 20.11 15.28
C SER A 180 -1.42 19.70 16.49
N GLU A 181 -0.95 18.46 16.54
CA GLU A 181 -0.07 17.98 17.61
C GLU A 181 1.30 18.69 17.61
N LEU A 182 1.84 19.02 16.44
CA LEU A 182 3.03 19.86 16.34
C LEU A 182 2.78 21.29 16.82
N VAL A 183 1.61 21.87 16.56
CA VAL A 183 1.25 23.21 17.07
C VAL A 183 1.16 23.20 18.59
N GLU A 184 0.52 22.18 19.18
CA GLU A 184 0.36 22.02 20.63
C GLU A 184 1.70 22.03 21.38
N ILE A 185 2.77 21.49 20.78
CA ILE A 185 4.11 21.47 21.37
C ILE A 185 5.06 22.55 20.83
N GLY A 186 4.54 23.53 20.07
CA GLY A 186 5.34 24.62 19.50
C GLY A 186 6.38 24.16 18.45
N ALA A 187 6.10 23.09 17.72
CA ALA A 187 7.00 22.46 16.75
C ALA A 187 6.62 22.63 15.27
N ALA A 188 5.43 23.16 14.96
CA ALA A 188 4.89 23.19 13.59
C ALA A 188 5.80 23.88 12.54
N GLY A 189 6.58 24.89 12.94
CA GLY A 189 7.50 25.61 12.04
C GLY A 189 8.91 25.03 11.92
N ARG A 190 9.24 24.04 12.75
CA ARG A 190 10.60 23.50 12.89
C ARG A 190 10.70 22.01 12.58
N VAL A 191 9.58 21.29 12.46
CA VAL A 191 9.53 19.94 11.91
C VAL A 191 9.23 20.00 10.42
N ARG A 192 10.16 19.51 9.59
CA ARG A 192 10.03 19.43 8.14
C ARG A 192 9.97 17.98 7.69
N TRP A 193 8.91 17.62 6.98
CA TRP A 193 8.77 16.30 6.38
C TRP A 193 9.51 16.25 5.03
N VAL A 194 10.38 15.25 4.86
CA VAL A 194 11.08 14.95 3.61
C VAL A 194 10.89 13.47 3.26
N LYS A 195 10.79 13.13 1.98
CA LYS A 195 10.42 11.77 1.55
C LYS A 195 11.61 10.80 1.55
N SER A 196 12.81 11.32 1.31
CA SER A 196 14.01 10.49 1.15
C SER A 196 15.27 11.14 1.73
N ILE A 197 16.32 10.32 1.87
CA ILE A 197 17.68 10.78 2.22
C ILE A 197 18.22 11.74 1.16
N SER A 198 17.92 11.50 -0.11
CA SER A 198 18.34 12.37 -1.21
C SER A 198 17.71 13.76 -1.12
N ASP A 199 16.42 13.85 -0.77
CA ASP A 199 15.75 15.14 -0.57
C ASP A 199 16.40 15.93 0.58
N LEU A 200 16.74 15.25 1.69
CA LEU A 200 17.50 15.87 2.77
C LEU A 200 18.86 16.38 2.28
N VAL A 201 19.60 15.57 1.55
CA VAL A 201 20.91 15.95 1.00
C VAL A 201 20.80 17.17 0.09
N PHE A 202 19.80 17.23 -0.79
CA PHE A 202 19.60 18.37 -1.68
C PHE A 202 19.20 19.64 -0.93
N GLU A 203 18.27 19.53 0.02
CA GLU A 203 17.85 20.64 0.88
C GLU A 203 19.05 21.23 1.64
N MET A 204 19.85 20.36 2.27
CA MET A 204 21.00 20.76 3.08
C MET A 204 22.14 21.32 2.25
N ALA A 205 22.44 20.71 1.10
CA ALA A 205 23.41 21.23 0.17
C ALA A 205 23.00 22.65 -0.31
N THR A 206 21.73 22.82 -0.67
CA THR A 206 21.17 24.10 -1.18
C THR A 206 21.25 25.21 -0.15
N ARG A 207 20.91 24.93 1.12
CA ARG A 207 21.00 25.94 2.20
C ARG A 207 22.41 26.44 2.44
N ARG A 208 23.41 25.59 2.16
CA ARG A 208 24.83 25.91 2.29
C ARG A 208 25.42 26.44 0.99
N PHE A 209 24.64 26.54 -0.08
CA PHE A 209 25.09 27.06 -1.36
C PHE A 209 25.71 28.46 -1.24
N SER A 210 25.16 29.32 -0.37
CA SER A 210 25.67 30.68 -0.11
C SER A 210 26.88 30.75 0.82
N ASP A 211 27.08 29.73 1.66
CA ASP A 211 28.19 29.66 2.63
C ASP A 211 29.50 29.19 1.95
N LEU A 212 29.39 28.66 0.74
CA LEU A 212 30.48 28.11 -0.03
C LEU A 212 31.01 29.21 -0.95
N GLY A 213 32.27 29.59 -0.76
CA GLY A 213 32.90 30.76 -1.37
C GLY A 213 33.03 30.73 -2.92
N PRO A 214 33.89 31.60 -3.50
CA PRO A 214 34.02 31.78 -4.95
C PRO A 214 34.34 30.50 -5.74
N ASP A 215 34.90 29.48 -5.08
CA ASP A 215 35.28 28.20 -5.68
C ASP A 215 34.06 27.41 -6.22
N MET A 216 32.87 27.54 -5.63
CA MET A 216 31.66 26.84 -6.13
C MET A 216 31.05 27.51 -7.37
N GLN A 217 31.12 28.84 -7.48
CA GLN A 217 30.80 29.54 -8.74
C GLN A 217 31.77 29.11 -9.82
N GLU A 218 33.03 28.89 -9.47
CA GLU A 218 34.03 28.39 -10.40
C GLU A 218 33.76 26.94 -10.80
N ILE A 219 33.36 26.05 -9.89
CA ILE A 219 32.90 24.68 -10.22
C ILE A 219 31.66 24.74 -11.12
N GLN A 220 30.67 25.58 -10.81
CA GLN A 220 29.48 25.73 -11.64
C GLN A 220 29.83 26.19 -13.06
N ASN A 221 30.76 27.13 -13.19
CA ASN A 221 31.25 27.59 -14.50
C ASN A 221 32.14 26.57 -15.22
N ARG A 222 32.76 25.63 -14.48
CA ARG A 222 33.62 24.56 -14.99
C ARG A 222 32.91 23.21 -15.13
N LEU A 223 31.62 23.11 -14.83
CA LEU A 223 30.85 21.89 -15.06
C LEU A 223 30.96 21.53 -16.52
N HIS A 224 31.63 20.42 -16.80
CA HIS A 224 31.69 19.87 -18.14
C HIS A 224 30.37 19.16 -18.37
N GLU A 225 29.35 19.91 -18.81
CA GLU A 225 27.99 19.44 -19.04
C GLU A 225 27.99 18.18 -19.93
N GLU A 226 28.86 18.13 -20.95
CA GLU A 226 29.06 16.94 -21.79
C GLU A 226 29.56 15.70 -21.01
N SER A 227 30.52 15.88 -20.10
CA SER A 227 31.10 14.79 -19.30
C SER A 227 30.07 14.22 -18.32
N LEU A 228 29.31 15.10 -17.67
CA LEU A 228 28.29 14.72 -16.70
C LEU A 228 27.05 14.14 -17.37
N THR A 229 26.64 14.69 -18.51
CA THR A 229 25.58 14.10 -19.34
C THR A 229 25.98 12.69 -19.75
N LYS A 230 27.20 12.51 -20.28
CA LYS A 230 27.71 11.19 -20.64
C LYS A 230 27.79 10.24 -19.43
N PHE A 231 28.20 10.74 -18.26
CA PHE A 231 28.23 9.93 -17.04
C PHE A 231 26.83 9.54 -16.57
N ALA A 232 25.86 10.47 -16.59
CA ALA A 232 24.47 10.19 -16.28
C ALA A 232 23.92 9.12 -17.22
N GLU A 233 24.17 9.24 -18.52
CA GLU A 233 23.75 8.27 -19.53
C GLU A 233 24.38 6.90 -19.38
N THR A 234 25.72 6.84 -19.35
CA THR A 234 26.46 5.58 -19.48
C THR A 234 26.73 4.91 -18.15
N GLY A 235 26.80 5.67 -17.05
CA GLY A 235 27.10 5.16 -15.72
C GLY A 235 25.85 5.04 -14.83
N VAL A 236 24.96 6.04 -14.85
CA VAL A 236 23.88 6.14 -13.85
C VAL A 236 22.56 5.54 -14.36
N LEU A 237 22.13 5.89 -15.58
CA LEU A 237 20.89 5.39 -16.17
C LEU A 237 21.01 3.92 -16.59
N SER A 238 22.17 3.50 -17.09
CA SER A 238 22.41 2.08 -17.43
C SER A 238 22.33 1.16 -16.19
N ALA A 239 22.63 1.68 -15.00
CA ALA A 239 22.56 0.93 -13.75
C ALA A 239 21.12 0.69 -13.25
N VAL A 240 20.09 1.28 -13.89
CA VAL A 240 18.68 1.07 -13.52
C VAL A 240 18.00 -0.06 -14.27
N ILE A 241 18.69 -0.74 -15.20
CA ILE A 241 18.15 -1.94 -15.85
C ILE A 241 17.85 -2.99 -14.79
N GLU A 242 16.71 -3.69 -14.92
CA GLU A 242 16.14 -4.62 -13.93
C GLU A 242 15.65 -3.98 -12.63
N ARG A 243 15.73 -2.64 -12.49
CA ARG A 243 15.16 -1.94 -11.33
C ARG A 243 13.64 -2.00 -11.36
N ARG A 244 13.05 -2.32 -10.21
CA ARG A 244 11.59 -2.27 -10.02
C ARG A 244 11.11 -0.81 -10.02
N LEU A 245 10.01 -0.56 -10.72
CA LEU A 245 9.34 0.73 -10.82
C LEU A 245 8.11 0.76 -9.91
N THR A 246 7.83 1.94 -9.37
CA THR A 246 6.57 2.21 -8.67
C THR A 246 5.53 2.61 -9.71
N ALA A 247 4.60 1.70 -10.01
CA ALA A 247 3.58 1.89 -11.06
C ALA A 247 2.85 3.24 -10.96
N ARG A 248 2.49 3.63 -9.73
CA ARG A 248 1.89 4.93 -9.41
C ARG A 248 2.74 6.11 -9.85
N LEU A 249 4.01 6.16 -9.44
CA LEU A 249 4.90 7.29 -9.73
C LEU A 249 5.22 7.40 -11.22
N CYS A 250 5.23 6.29 -11.94
CA CYS A 250 5.45 6.25 -13.39
C CYS A 250 4.17 6.45 -14.22
N GLY A 251 3.01 6.59 -13.58
CA GLY A 251 1.72 6.69 -14.27
C GLY A 251 1.40 5.47 -15.14
N PHE A 252 1.80 4.28 -14.70
CA PHE A 252 1.33 3.01 -15.31
C PHE A 252 -0.08 2.69 -14.81
N PRO A 253 -0.85 1.82 -15.49
CA PRO A 253 -2.21 1.50 -15.08
C PRO A 253 -2.31 1.02 -13.64
N VAL A 254 -3.43 1.33 -12.99
CA VAL A 254 -3.69 1.00 -11.59
C VAL A 254 -3.70 -0.50 -11.28
N GLN A 255 -3.92 -1.35 -12.30
CA GLN A 255 -3.92 -2.81 -12.21
C GLN A 255 -2.53 -3.44 -12.36
N THR A 256 -1.48 -2.63 -12.60
CA THR A 256 -0.10 -3.13 -12.70
C THR A 256 0.36 -3.71 -11.36
N THR A 257 0.64 -5.01 -11.31
CA THR A 257 1.09 -5.72 -10.10
C THR A 257 2.59 -5.61 -9.90
N SER A 258 3.35 -5.50 -10.99
CA SER A 258 4.77 -5.20 -10.98
C SER A 258 5.18 -4.48 -12.25
N ALA A 259 6.20 -3.64 -12.14
CA ALA A 259 6.82 -2.96 -13.27
C ALA A 259 8.33 -3.00 -13.08
N THR A 260 9.08 -3.32 -14.12
CA THR A 260 10.54 -3.42 -14.09
C THR A 260 11.14 -2.78 -15.33
N VAL A 261 12.23 -2.02 -15.17
CA VAL A 261 12.95 -1.42 -16.31
C VAL A 261 13.62 -2.53 -17.13
N VAL A 262 13.39 -2.52 -18.44
CA VAL A 262 14.07 -3.43 -19.38
C VAL A 262 15.07 -2.71 -20.25
N ALA A 263 14.75 -1.49 -20.67
CA ALA A 263 15.65 -0.67 -21.46
C ALA A 263 15.41 0.81 -21.18
N VAL A 264 16.49 1.58 -21.24
CA VAL A 264 16.46 3.05 -21.18
C VAL A 264 17.22 3.54 -22.40
N ARG A 265 16.58 4.36 -23.23
CA ARG A 265 17.25 5.02 -24.36
C ARG A 265 18.04 6.23 -23.89
N SER A 266 18.85 6.80 -24.78
CA SER A 266 19.51 8.08 -24.52
C SER A 266 18.46 9.13 -24.13
N PRO A 267 18.71 9.91 -23.07
CA PRO A 267 17.79 10.92 -22.58
C PRO A 267 17.58 11.99 -23.64
N SER A 268 16.32 12.38 -23.85
CA SER A 268 15.96 13.49 -24.72
C SER A 268 16.24 14.85 -24.09
N ARG A 269 16.35 14.90 -22.75
CA ARG A 269 16.65 16.10 -21.98
C ARG A 269 17.45 15.70 -20.75
N VAL A 270 18.49 16.47 -20.43
CA VAL A 270 19.23 16.37 -19.18
C VAL A 270 19.36 17.77 -18.60
N GLU A 271 19.02 17.90 -17.33
CA GLU A 271 19.19 19.12 -16.55
C GLU A 271 20.12 18.82 -15.39
N LEU A 272 21.12 19.68 -15.20
CA LEU A 272 22.08 19.59 -14.11
C LEU A 272 21.97 20.83 -13.24
N SER A 273 21.87 20.63 -11.93
CA SER A 273 21.78 21.70 -10.95
C SER A 273 22.74 21.41 -9.80
N VAL A 274 23.76 22.25 -9.65
CA VAL A 274 24.62 22.19 -8.46
C VAL A 274 23.80 22.59 -7.25
N LYS A 275 23.70 21.70 -6.27
CA LYS A 275 23.01 21.99 -5.02
C LYS A 275 23.93 22.50 -3.93
N GLY A 276 25.20 22.09 -3.91
CA GLY A 276 26.15 22.58 -2.92
C GLY A 276 27.42 21.75 -2.88
N SER A 277 28.15 21.82 -1.77
CA SER A 277 29.39 21.07 -1.54
C SER A 277 29.29 20.18 -0.30
N THR A 278 30.06 19.09 -0.30
CA THR A 278 30.26 18.23 0.89
C THR A 278 31.37 18.75 1.82
N GLY A 279 32.02 19.87 1.48
CA GLY A 279 33.04 20.54 2.30
C GLY A 279 34.49 20.11 2.03
N LYS A 280 34.76 19.23 1.05
CA LYS A 280 36.11 18.78 0.65
C LYS A 280 36.45 19.15 -0.81
N ASP A 281 36.00 20.31 -1.27
CA ASP A 281 36.05 20.72 -2.70
C ASP A 281 35.27 19.77 -3.64
N GLU A 282 34.40 18.92 -3.10
CA GLU A 282 33.46 18.11 -3.89
C GLU A 282 32.12 18.84 -4.02
N ALA A 283 31.45 18.70 -5.16
CA ALA A 283 30.11 19.24 -5.36
C ALA A 283 29.05 18.13 -5.41
N VAL A 284 27.87 18.47 -4.93
CA VAL A 284 26.64 17.68 -5.07
C VAL A 284 25.81 18.28 -6.19
N VAL A 285 25.58 17.49 -7.23
CA VAL A 285 24.80 17.88 -8.41
C VAL A 285 23.53 17.05 -8.43
N GLU A 286 22.37 17.72 -8.48
CA GLU A 286 21.10 17.09 -8.85
C GLU A 286 21.08 16.98 -10.39
N PHE A 287 20.75 15.80 -10.90
CA PHE A 287 20.40 15.65 -12.30
C PHE A 287 18.95 15.25 -12.47
N LYS A 288 18.33 15.74 -13.55
CA LYS A 288 17.03 15.29 -14.04
C LYS A 288 17.16 14.94 -15.51
N ALA A 289 16.79 13.72 -15.87
CA ALA A 289 16.89 13.24 -17.24
C ALA A 289 15.57 12.64 -17.71
N ASP A 290 15.03 13.14 -18.82
CA ASP A 290 13.85 12.54 -19.45
C ASP A 290 14.33 11.52 -20.48
N ALA A 291 13.98 10.25 -20.30
CA ALA A 291 14.41 9.18 -21.18
C ALA A 291 13.26 8.24 -21.53
N GLU A 292 13.20 7.86 -22.82
CA GLU A 292 12.29 6.82 -23.27
C GLU A 292 12.70 5.48 -22.63
N THR A 293 11.76 4.90 -21.88
CA THR A 293 11.96 3.73 -21.05
C THR A 293 11.01 2.64 -21.47
N THR A 294 11.56 1.46 -21.76
CA THR A 294 10.77 0.25 -21.93
C THR A 294 10.70 -0.48 -20.60
N ALA A 295 9.49 -0.65 -20.08
CA ALA A 295 9.21 -1.39 -18.85
C ALA A 295 8.47 -2.69 -19.16
N LEU A 296 8.81 -3.75 -18.43
CA LEU A 296 8.04 -4.98 -18.37
C LEU A 296 7.01 -4.86 -17.24
N LEU A 297 5.74 -4.84 -17.61
CA LEU A 297 4.61 -4.77 -16.69
C LEU A 297 4.02 -6.16 -16.51
N ALA A 298 3.58 -6.46 -15.29
CA ALA A 298 2.75 -7.63 -15.00
C ALA A 298 1.34 -7.17 -14.59
N PHE A 299 0.34 -7.91 -15.05
CA PHE A 299 -1.07 -7.70 -14.77
C PHE A 299 -1.72 -9.00 -14.29
N PRO A 300 -2.79 -8.93 -13.49
CA PRO A 300 -3.54 -10.13 -13.11
C PRO A 300 -4.19 -10.79 -14.34
N LEU A 301 -4.38 -12.11 -14.27
CA LEU A 301 -5.10 -12.84 -15.32
C LEU A 301 -6.52 -12.29 -15.50
N GLY A 302 -6.96 -12.18 -16.74
CA GLY A 302 -8.29 -11.66 -17.09
C GLY A 302 -8.39 -10.13 -17.12
N PHE A 303 -7.30 -9.40 -16.84
CA PHE A 303 -7.23 -7.99 -17.16
C PHE A 303 -7.14 -7.81 -18.68
N ASP A 304 -8.09 -7.06 -19.23
CA ASP A 304 -8.08 -6.74 -20.65
C ASP A 304 -7.04 -5.65 -20.91
N ILE A 305 -6.00 -6.03 -21.65
CA ILE A 305 -4.94 -5.12 -22.08
C ILE A 305 -5.07 -4.73 -23.55
N SER A 306 -6.14 -5.16 -24.23
CA SER A 306 -6.36 -4.90 -25.65
C SER A 306 -6.54 -3.41 -25.95
N ASP A 307 -7.11 -2.66 -25.00
CA ASP A 307 -7.33 -1.22 -25.08
C ASP A 307 -6.09 -0.40 -24.67
N LEU A 308 -4.99 -1.07 -24.32
CA LEU A 308 -3.73 -0.43 -23.95
C LEU A 308 -2.74 -0.54 -25.11
N ASP A 309 -1.99 0.52 -25.38
CA ASP A 309 -0.91 0.55 -26.38
C ASP A 309 0.34 -0.22 -25.89
N PHE A 310 0.17 -1.46 -25.42
CA PHE A 310 1.23 -2.32 -24.89
C PHE A 310 1.42 -3.58 -25.73
N GLU A 311 2.67 -4.02 -25.83
CA GLU A 311 3.01 -5.26 -26.53
C GLU A 311 2.99 -6.44 -25.56
N VAL A 312 2.07 -7.39 -25.75
CA VAL A 312 2.04 -8.61 -24.92
C VAL A 312 3.29 -9.44 -25.18
N GLU A 313 4.08 -9.67 -24.14
CA GLU A 313 5.32 -10.44 -24.23
C GLU A 313 5.09 -11.91 -23.93
N SER A 314 4.36 -12.21 -22.84
CA SER A 314 4.04 -13.58 -22.46
C SER A 314 2.84 -13.63 -21.52
N ILE A 315 2.22 -14.80 -21.41
CA ILE A 315 1.19 -15.09 -20.42
C ILE A 315 1.68 -16.28 -19.60
N SER A 316 1.83 -16.09 -18.30
CA SER A 316 2.17 -17.15 -17.35
C SER A 316 0.90 -17.71 -16.69
N ASP A 317 1.06 -18.77 -15.89
CA ASP A 317 -0.04 -19.34 -15.09
C ASP A 317 -0.63 -18.36 -14.05
N SER A 318 0.00 -17.21 -13.83
CA SER A 318 -0.38 -16.28 -12.75
C SER A 318 -0.50 -14.81 -13.17
N ALA A 319 0.04 -14.42 -14.32
CA ALA A 319 0.09 -13.03 -14.76
C ALA A 319 0.23 -12.89 -16.28
N ILE A 320 -0.27 -11.78 -16.80
CA ILE A 320 -0.01 -11.33 -18.17
C ILE A 320 1.17 -10.36 -18.13
N HIS A 321 2.19 -10.61 -18.95
CA HIS A 321 3.37 -9.77 -19.08
C HIS A 321 3.31 -8.97 -20.37
N ALA A 322 3.42 -7.65 -20.26
CA ALA A 322 3.39 -6.75 -21.41
C ALA A 322 4.49 -5.69 -21.32
N ARG A 323 5.04 -5.30 -22.47
CA ARG A 323 6.00 -4.22 -22.61
C ARG A 323 5.27 -2.92 -22.86
N ALA A 324 5.63 -1.91 -22.07
CA ALA A 324 5.19 -0.54 -22.26
C ALA A 324 6.42 0.34 -22.47
N THR A 325 6.36 1.21 -23.48
CA THR A 325 7.40 2.21 -23.72
C THR A 325 6.84 3.59 -23.44
N LYS A 326 7.54 4.37 -22.60
CA LYS A 326 7.09 5.69 -22.16
C LYS A 326 8.28 6.56 -21.77
N VAL A 327 8.16 7.87 -21.93
CA VAL A 327 9.15 8.81 -21.38
C VAL A 327 8.97 8.91 -19.87
N LEU A 328 10.02 8.58 -19.13
CA LEU A 328 10.10 8.73 -17.68
C LEU A 328 11.19 9.75 -17.33
N THR A 329 10.97 10.46 -16.24
CA THR A 329 11.91 11.40 -15.65
C THR A 329 12.70 10.67 -14.56
N TYR A 330 14.00 10.60 -14.76
CA TYR A 330 14.98 10.07 -13.83
C TYR A 330 15.57 11.23 -13.05
N SER A 331 15.44 11.21 -11.73
CA SER A 331 16.09 12.17 -10.85
C SER A 331 17.15 11.46 -10.04
N GLY A 332 18.26 12.14 -9.79
CA GLY A 332 19.33 11.54 -9.03
C GLY A 332 20.40 12.52 -8.60
N ILE A 333 21.39 11.96 -7.91
CA ILE A 333 22.52 12.68 -7.34
C ILE A 333 23.80 12.25 -8.03
N ILE A 334 24.65 13.21 -8.37
CA ILE A 334 26.02 12.99 -8.84
C ILE A 334 26.94 13.77 -7.91
N ARG A 335 28.00 13.11 -7.45
CA ARG A 335 29.11 13.80 -6.79
C ARG A 335 30.19 14.12 -7.79
N THR A 336 30.75 15.32 -7.70
CA THR A 336 31.91 15.71 -8.51
C THR A 336 33.08 16.11 -7.63
N ASP A 337 34.28 16.01 -8.20
CA ASP A 337 35.46 16.62 -7.62
C ASP A 337 35.47 18.15 -7.83
N SER A 338 36.56 18.78 -7.40
CA SER A 338 36.81 20.23 -7.50
C SER A 338 36.98 20.75 -8.92
N PHE A 339 37.13 19.85 -9.89
CA PHE A 339 37.23 20.14 -11.31
C PHE A 339 35.92 19.88 -12.05
N GLY A 340 34.83 19.54 -11.33
CA GLY A 340 33.53 19.23 -11.92
C GLY A 340 33.47 17.86 -12.60
N ARG A 341 34.41 16.95 -12.31
CA ARG A 341 34.42 15.59 -12.86
C ARG A 341 33.61 14.65 -11.99
N PRO A 342 32.75 13.79 -12.56
CA PRO A 342 31.95 12.85 -11.77
C PRO A 342 32.83 11.84 -11.02
N ILE A 343 32.54 11.64 -9.74
CA ILE A 343 33.15 10.64 -8.85
C ILE A 343 32.23 9.41 -8.81
N ASP A 344 30.97 9.62 -8.46
CA ASP A 344 29.91 8.62 -8.45
C ASP A 344 28.53 9.30 -8.63
N GLY A 345 27.48 8.49 -8.81
CA GLY A 345 26.12 8.98 -8.88
C GLY A 345 25.11 7.84 -8.85
N GLU A 346 23.86 8.18 -8.58
CA GLU A 346 22.76 7.23 -8.52
C GLU A 346 21.44 7.87 -8.93
N VAL A 347 20.54 7.05 -9.49
CA VAL A 347 19.13 7.42 -9.65
C VAL A 347 18.44 7.27 -8.30
N THR A 348 17.89 8.36 -7.79
CA THR A 348 17.19 8.41 -6.50
C THR A 348 15.68 8.23 -6.70
N SER A 349 15.14 8.69 -7.83
CA SER A 349 13.72 8.56 -8.17
C SER A 349 13.48 8.37 -9.65
N ILE A 350 12.44 7.61 -9.99
CA ILE A 350 11.95 7.43 -11.35
C ILE A 350 10.45 7.72 -11.32
N SER A 351 10.02 8.72 -12.06
CA SER A 351 8.63 9.14 -12.13
C SER A 351 8.24 9.53 -13.54
N THR A 352 6.96 9.79 -13.76
CA THR A 352 6.49 10.44 -14.98
C THR A 352 6.30 11.95 -14.75
N HIS A 353 6.04 12.68 -15.82
CA HIS A 353 5.77 14.11 -15.76
C HIS A 353 4.43 14.38 -15.03
N SER A 354 4.30 15.50 -14.32
CA SER A 354 3.12 15.82 -13.50
C SER A 354 1.80 15.90 -14.28
N ALA A 355 1.87 16.20 -15.58
CA ALA A 355 0.72 16.25 -16.49
C ALA A 355 0.31 14.87 -17.06
N ASP A 356 0.96 13.79 -16.64
CA ASP A 356 0.66 12.46 -17.15
C ASP A 356 -0.73 11.97 -16.71
N PRO A 357 -1.59 11.51 -17.64
CA PRO A 357 -2.96 11.10 -17.32
C PRO A 357 -3.01 9.87 -16.39
N GLY A 358 -1.96 9.04 -16.35
CA GLY A 358 -1.87 7.91 -15.44
C GLY A 358 -1.84 8.34 -13.96
N LEU A 359 -1.22 9.48 -13.65
CA LEU A 359 -1.21 10.01 -12.27
C LEU A 359 -2.63 10.39 -11.80
N GLU A 360 -3.44 10.97 -12.68
CA GLU A 360 -4.84 11.29 -12.40
C GLU A 360 -5.70 10.05 -12.17
N GLN A 361 -5.44 8.95 -12.89
CA GLN A 361 -6.10 7.67 -12.63
C GLN A 361 -5.79 7.18 -11.22
N TRP A 362 -4.54 7.26 -10.78
CA TRP A 362 -4.15 6.91 -9.41
C TRP A 362 -4.70 7.86 -8.33
N ARG A 363 -4.86 9.15 -8.62
CA ARG A 363 -5.53 10.08 -7.69
C ARG A 363 -7.00 9.75 -7.52
N LYS A 364 -7.71 9.52 -8.63
CA LYS A 364 -9.12 9.09 -8.62
C LYS A 364 -9.27 7.78 -7.88
N ALA A 365 -8.35 6.83 -8.11
CA ALA A 365 -8.29 5.54 -7.44
C ALA A 365 -8.24 5.64 -5.91
N ARG A 366 -7.47 6.61 -5.41
CA ARG A 366 -7.23 6.84 -3.97
C ARG A 366 -8.39 7.60 -3.33
N ASN A 367 -8.94 8.60 -4.02
CA ASN A 367 -10.03 9.45 -3.53
C ASN A 367 -11.40 8.76 -3.64
N SER A 368 -11.54 7.77 -4.51
CA SER A 368 -12.65 6.84 -4.46
C SER A 368 -12.47 5.88 -3.28
N GLU A 369 -13.03 6.22 -2.11
CA GLU A 369 -13.47 5.20 -1.13
C GLU A 369 -14.48 4.21 -1.74
N GLU A 370 -14.94 4.45 -2.96
CA GLU A 370 -15.58 3.46 -3.80
C GLU A 370 -14.55 2.49 -4.40
N THR A 371 -14.34 1.39 -3.67
CA THR A 371 -14.31 0.04 -4.24
C THR A 371 -13.56 -0.05 -5.59
N TYR A 372 -12.26 -0.39 -5.59
CA TYR A 372 -11.75 -1.12 -6.74
C TYR A 372 -12.51 -2.43 -6.83
N ARG A 373 -13.58 -2.36 -7.60
CA ARG A 373 -14.19 -3.47 -8.29
C ARG A 373 -13.02 -4.18 -8.99
N ILE A 374 -12.64 -5.35 -8.50
CA ILE A 374 -12.68 -6.47 -9.44
C ILE A 374 -14.17 -6.56 -9.72
N PRO A 375 -14.70 -6.02 -10.83
CA PRO A 375 -16.06 -6.36 -11.16
C PRO A 375 -16.00 -7.88 -11.27
N LEU A 376 -16.76 -8.61 -10.46
CA LEU A 376 -16.65 -10.07 -10.47
C LEU A 376 -16.91 -10.65 -11.89
N SER A 377 -17.42 -9.83 -12.83
CA SER A 377 -17.44 -10.11 -14.27
C SER A 377 -16.07 -10.25 -14.96
N THR A 378 -14.94 -9.88 -14.34
CA THR A 378 -13.58 -10.19 -14.83
C THR A 378 -13.01 -11.48 -14.23
N LEU A 379 -13.69 -12.09 -13.26
CA LEU A 379 -13.39 -13.47 -12.85
C LEU A 379 -14.05 -14.42 -13.85
N SER A 380 -13.25 -15.28 -14.46
CA SER A 380 -13.78 -16.41 -15.23
C SER A 380 -14.82 -17.18 -14.39
N PRO A 381 -15.95 -17.60 -14.97
CA PRO A 381 -16.91 -18.49 -14.32
C PRO A 381 -16.27 -19.77 -13.74
N ASP A 382 -15.10 -20.18 -14.25
CA ASP A 382 -14.39 -21.40 -13.84
C ASP A 382 -13.07 -21.08 -13.10
N LEU A 383 -13.12 -20.36 -11.96
CA LEU A 383 -11.92 -19.99 -11.20
C LEU A 383 -11.14 -21.21 -10.66
N PHE A 384 -11.85 -22.29 -10.31
CA PHE A 384 -11.25 -23.57 -9.93
C PHE A 384 -11.74 -24.69 -10.84
N LYS A 385 -10.88 -25.14 -11.75
CA LYS A 385 -11.19 -26.22 -12.70
C LYS A 385 -10.60 -27.55 -12.26
N ALA A 386 -11.46 -28.55 -12.01
CA ALA A 386 -11.13 -29.97 -11.88
C ALA A 386 -9.95 -30.31 -10.94
N LEU A 387 -9.95 -29.78 -9.71
CA LEU A 387 -8.94 -30.06 -8.69
C LEU A 387 -9.37 -31.20 -7.75
N ARG A 388 -8.41 -32.02 -7.30
CA ARG A 388 -8.60 -32.98 -6.20
C ARG A 388 -8.08 -32.36 -4.91
N GLY A 389 -8.92 -32.26 -3.88
CA GLY A 389 -8.55 -31.75 -2.56
C GLY A 389 -8.09 -30.28 -2.50
N PRO A 390 -8.65 -29.33 -3.27
CA PRO A 390 -8.26 -27.94 -3.12
C PRO A 390 -8.66 -27.41 -1.74
N VAL A 391 -7.74 -26.65 -1.11
CA VAL A 391 -8.03 -25.80 0.04
C VAL A 391 -8.27 -24.39 -0.51
N ILE A 392 -9.51 -23.92 -0.39
CA ILE A 392 -9.84 -22.54 -0.76
C ILE A 392 -9.33 -21.64 0.38
N PRO A 393 -8.70 -20.49 0.10
CA PRO A 393 -8.32 -19.56 1.17
C PRO A 393 -9.56 -19.06 1.92
N PRO A 394 -9.51 -18.90 3.26
CA PRO A 394 -10.59 -18.25 3.98
C PRO A 394 -10.78 -16.85 3.43
N ASP A 395 -11.99 -16.30 3.59
CA ASP A 395 -12.12 -14.84 3.53
C ASP A 395 -11.82 -14.32 2.09
N PHE A 396 -12.12 -15.16 1.08
CA PHE A 396 -11.72 -15.00 -0.32
C PHE A 396 -12.43 -13.84 -1.04
N PHE A 397 -13.70 -13.62 -0.71
CA PHE A 397 -14.49 -12.48 -1.17
C PHE A 397 -14.78 -11.55 0.02
N LYS A 398 -13.94 -10.52 0.17
CA LYS A 398 -14.00 -9.55 1.27
C LYS A 398 -14.55 -8.21 0.82
N THR A 399 -15.37 -7.61 1.68
CA THR A 399 -15.73 -6.18 1.68
C THR A 399 -16.23 -5.66 0.33
N LEU A 400 -17.16 -6.38 -0.30
CA LEU A 400 -17.71 -6.01 -1.61
C LEU A 400 -19.10 -5.37 -1.50
N ARG A 401 -19.31 -4.31 -2.29
CA ARG A 401 -20.61 -3.64 -2.44
C ARG A 401 -21.17 -3.90 -3.85
N ALA A 402 -22.38 -4.47 -3.87
CA ALA A 402 -23.11 -4.99 -5.02
C ALA A 402 -22.33 -5.98 -5.92
N PRO A 403 -21.63 -7.00 -5.37
CA PRO A 403 -20.97 -7.98 -6.22
C PRO A 403 -22.00 -8.83 -6.98
N VAL A 404 -21.79 -9.00 -8.28
CA VAL A 404 -22.45 -10.05 -9.08
C VAL A 404 -21.51 -11.24 -9.10
N ILE A 405 -21.82 -12.28 -8.34
CA ILE A 405 -20.99 -13.49 -8.29
C ILE A 405 -21.16 -14.27 -9.60
N PRO A 406 -20.10 -14.73 -10.30
CA PRO A 406 -20.23 -15.55 -11.49
C PRO A 406 -20.85 -16.90 -11.14
N PRO A 407 -21.64 -17.51 -12.03
CA PRO A 407 -22.05 -18.91 -11.86
C PRO A 407 -20.83 -19.82 -11.96
N ASP A 408 -20.93 -21.05 -11.45
CA ASP A 408 -19.96 -22.14 -11.65
C ASP A 408 -18.53 -21.95 -11.06
N ILE A 409 -18.28 -20.95 -10.20
CA ILE A 409 -16.94 -20.63 -9.62
C ILE A 409 -16.16 -21.87 -9.16
N PHE A 410 -16.87 -22.80 -8.53
CA PHE A 410 -16.32 -24.06 -8.05
C PHE A 410 -16.88 -25.23 -8.86
N LYS A 411 -16.11 -25.68 -9.86
CA LYS A 411 -16.55 -26.71 -10.81
C LYS A 411 -15.74 -27.98 -10.73
N THR A 412 -16.42 -29.13 -10.69
CA THR A 412 -15.83 -30.48 -10.77
C THR A 412 -14.79 -30.82 -9.69
N LEU A 413 -14.83 -30.13 -8.54
CA LEU A 413 -13.92 -30.41 -7.41
C LEU A 413 -14.30 -31.74 -6.73
N ARG A 414 -13.29 -32.54 -6.39
CA ARG A 414 -13.47 -33.76 -5.58
C ARG A 414 -12.89 -33.55 -4.20
N ALA A 415 -13.74 -33.71 -3.17
CA ALA A 415 -13.42 -33.50 -1.76
C ALA A 415 -12.75 -32.14 -1.44
N PRO A 416 -13.32 -30.99 -1.88
CA PRO A 416 -12.79 -29.68 -1.49
C PRO A 416 -12.96 -29.45 0.01
N VAL A 417 -11.95 -28.81 0.63
CA VAL A 417 -12.07 -28.24 1.98
C VAL A 417 -12.41 -26.76 1.83
N ILE A 418 -13.65 -26.44 2.18
CA ILE A 418 -14.19 -25.08 2.15
C ILE A 418 -13.96 -24.50 3.55
N PRO A 419 -13.23 -23.38 3.73
CA PRO A 419 -13.13 -22.71 5.04
C PRO A 419 -14.39 -21.89 5.37
N PRO A 420 -14.62 -21.53 6.64
CA PRO A 420 -15.67 -20.59 7.01
C PRO A 420 -15.39 -19.18 6.45
N ASP A 421 -16.41 -18.32 6.41
CA ASP A 421 -16.32 -16.90 6.05
C ASP A 421 -15.79 -16.59 4.63
N ILE A 422 -15.92 -17.50 3.66
CA ILE A 422 -15.48 -17.26 2.26
C ILE A 422 -16.04 -15.96 1.69
N PHE A 423 -17.31 -15.68 1.99
CA PHE A 423 -18.00 -14.46 1.59
C PHE A 423 -18.29 -13.61 2.82
N LYS A 424 -17.50 -12.55 3.02
CA LYS A 424 -17.54 -11.74 4.24
C LYS A 424 -17.88 -10.29 3.93
N THR A 425 -18.80 -9.72 4.71
CA THR A 425 -19.19 -8.29 4.65
C THR A 425 -19.69 -7.84 3.27
N LEU A 426 -20.56 -8.63 2.63
CA LEU A 426 -21.14 -8.26 1.33
C LEU A 426 -22.40 -7.41 1.49
N ARG A 427 -22.48 -6.31 0.74
CA ARG A 427 -23.67 -5.44 0.70
C ARG A 427 -24.32 -5.54 -0.69
N ALA A 428 -25.61 -5.86 -0.76
CA ALA A 428 -26.40 -6.09 -1.96
C ALA A 428 -25.84 -7.12 -2.97
N PRO A 429 -25.31 -8.29 -2.54
CA PRO A 429 -24.79 -9.27 -3.50
C PRO A 429 -25.91 -9.89 -4.34
N VAL A 430 -25.63 -10.11 -5.63
CA VAL A 430 -26.42 -10.99 -6.50
C VAL A 430 -25.71 -12.34 -6.56
N ILE A 431 -26.32 -13.34 -5.93
CA ILE A 431 -25.81 -14.71 -5.90
C ILE A 431 -26.50 -15.47 -7.04
N PRO A 432 -25.80 -16.00 -8.05
CA PRO A 432 -26.42 -16.80 -9.11
C PRO A 432 -26.76 -18.21 -8.61
N PRO A 433 -27.66 -18.95 -9.30
CA PRO A 433 -27.83 -20.37 -9.06
C PRO A 433 -26.52 -21.13 -9.35
N ASP A 434 -26.32 -22.28 -8.70
CA ASP A 434 -25.21 -23.21 -8.97
C ASP A 434 -23.77 -22.67 -8.82
N ILE A 435 -23.48 -21.79 -7.84
CA ILE A 435 -22.09 -21.40 -7.48
C ILE A 435 -21.19 -22.62 -7.27
N PHE A 436 -21.76 -23.68 -6.70
CA PHE A 436 -21.08 -24.94 -6.41
C PHE A 436 -21.59 -26.03 -7.33
N LYS A 437 -20.95 -26.21 -8.49
CA LYS A 437 -21.41 -27.14 -9.51
C LYS A 437 -20.62 -28.44 -9.53
N THR A 438 -21.32 -29.58 -9.45
CA THR A 438 -20.75 -30.94 -9.55
C THR A 438 -19.69 -31.30 -8.50
N LEU A 439 -19.73 -30.68 -7.32
CA LEU A 439 -18.86 -31.09 -6.20
C LEU A 439 -19.22 -32.50 -5.73
N ARG A 440 -18.21 -33.34 -5.54
CA ARG A 440 -18.37 -34.68 -4.96
C ARG A 440 -17.79 -34.71 -3.54
N ALA A 441 -18.62 -35.07 -2.57
CA ALA A 441 -18.30 -35.14 -1.14
C ALA A 441 -17.64 -33.86 -0.55
N PRO A 442 -18.23 -32.66 -0.73
CA PRO A 442 -17.71 -31.46 -0.08
C PRO A 442 -17.96 -31.49 1.43
N VAL A 443 -16.99 -30.97 2.20
CA VAL A 443 -17.18 -30.61 3.60
C VAL A 443 -17.45 -29.10 3.65
N ILE A 444 -18.68 -28.74 3.96
CA ILE A 444 -19.16 -27.35 4.03
C ILE A 444 -19.18 -26.95 5.51
N PRO A 445 -18.38 -25.97 5.98
CA PRO A 445 -18.42 -25.50 7.35
C PRO A 445 -19.63 -24.58 7.59
N PRO A 446 -20.01 -24.33 8.86
CA PRO A 446 -20.96 -23.26 9.17
C PRO A 446 -20.39 -21.89 8.75
N ASP A 447 -21.28 -20.92 8.53
CA ASP A 447 -20.94 -19.51 8.30
C ASP A 447 -20.14 -19.20 7.02
N ILE A 448 -20.36 -19.92 5.92
CA ILE A 448 -19.73 -19.60 4.62
C ILE A 448 -20.01 -18.16 4.19
N PHE A 449 -21.22 -17.69 4.45
CA PHE A 449 -21.64 -16.32 4.22
C PHE A 449 -21.78 -15.59 5.55
N LYS A 450 -20.90 -14.62 5.80
CA LYS A 450 -20.90 -13.81 7.01
C LYS A 450 -21.23 -12.36 6.68
N THR A 451 -22.19 -11.81 7.41
CA THR A 451 -22.62 -10.39 7.35
C THR A 451 -23.09 -9.93 5.96
N LEU A 452 -24.12 -10.60 5.42
CA LEU A 452 -24.80 -10.17 4.19
C LEU A 452 -25.84 -9.08 4.48
N ARG A 453 -25.82 -7.98 3.74
CA ARG A 453 -26.87 -6.94 3.79
C ARG A 453 -27.58 -6.86 2.45
N ALA A 454 -28.91 -6.98 2.41
CA ALA A 454 -29.74 -6.93 1.20
C ALA A 454 -29.38 -7.92 0.07
N PRO A 455 -29.06 -9.20 0.33
CA PRO A 455 -28.72 -10.15 -0.73
C PRO A 455 -29.94 -10.56 -1.59
N VAL A 456 -29.69 -10.84 -2.87
CA VAL A 456 -30.61 -11.58 -3.76
C VAL A 456 -30.12 -13.03 -3.83
N ILE A 457 -30.91 -13.95 -3.30
CA ILE A 457 -30.53 -15.36 -3.13
C ILE A 457 -31.53 -16.27 -3.88
N PRO A 458 -31.12 -16.96 -4.96
CA PRO A 458 -31.95 -17.94 -5.63
C PRO A 458 -32.05 -19.24 -4.80
N PRO A 459 -33.14 -20.02 -4.94
CA PRO A 459 -33.40 -21.22 -4.12
C PRO A 459 -32.42 -22.39 -4.35
N ASP A 460 -31.54 -22.28 -5.35
CA ASP A 460 -30.85 -23.41 -5.99
C ASP A 460 -29.32 -23.35 -5.90
N ILE A 461 -28.76 -22.65 -4.90
CA ILE A 461 -27.30 -22.44 -4.76
C ILE A 461 -26.51 -23.77 -4.68
N PHE A 462 -27.13 -24.82 -4.14
CA PHE A 462 -26.50 -26.12 -3.85
C PHE A 462 -27.14 -27.31 -4.60
N LYS A 463 -27.92 -27.08 -5.66
CA LYS A 463 -28.74 -28.13 -6.29
C LYS A 463 -27.96 -29.29 -6.91
N THR A 464 -26.67 -29.12 -7.21
CA THR A 464 -25.87 -30.11 -7.96
C THR A 464 -24.80 -30.83 -7.12
N LEU A 465 -24.86 -30.75 -5.79
CA LEU A 465 -23.94 -31.45 -4.87
C LEU A 465 -24.25 -32.96 -4.83
N ARG A 466 -23.21 -33.80 -4.82
CA ARG A 466 -23.33 -35.26 -4.58
C ARG A 466 -22.71 -35.64 -3.24
N ALA A 467 -23.53 -36.19 -2.34
CA ALA A 467 -23.19 -36.61 -0.97
C ALA A 467 -22.52 -35.52 -0.11
N PRO A 468 -23.13 -34.32 0.06
CA PRO A 468 -22.54 -33.25 0.87
C PRO A 468 -22.76 -33.45 2.37
N VAL A 469 -21.85 -32.93 3.19
CA VAL A 469 -22.07 -32.68 4.62
C VAL A 469 -22.34 -31.19 4.78
N ILE A 470 -23.59 -30.82 5.12
CA ILE A 470 -24.06 -29.43 5.21
C ILE A 470 -24.64 -29.16 6.60
N PRO A 471 -24.01 -28.29 7.41
CA PRO A 471 -24.60 -27.77 8.64
C PRO A 471 -25.82 -26.87 8.36
N PRO A 472 -26.80 -26.78 9.28
CA PRO A 472 -27.98 -25.92 9.11
C PRO A 472 -27.63 -24.41 9.01
N ASP A 473 -26.53 -23.98 9.64
CA ASP A 473 -26.15 -22.57 9.77
C ASP A 473 -25.12 -22.12 8.71
N ILE A 474 -25.49 -22.16 7.44
CA ILE A 474 -24.59 -21.75 6.33
C ILE A 474 -24.48 -20.21 6.24
N PHE A 475 -25.51 -19.50 6.69
CA PHE A 475 -25.59 -18.04 6.64
C PHE A 475 -25.57 -17.45 8.04
N LYS A 476 -24.56 -16.61 8.33
CA LYS A 476 -24.46 -15.88 9.60
C LYS A 476 -24.73 -14.41 9.41
N THR A 477 -25.79 -13.92 10.06
CA THR A 477 -26.19 -12.50 10.06
C THR A 477 -26.56 -12.02 8.65
N VAL A 478 -27.77 -12.37 8.19
CA VAL A 478 -28.36 -11.84 6.95
C VAL A 478 -29.37 -10.75 7.31
N ARG A 479 -29.24 -9.58 6.71
CA ARG A 479 -30.18 -8.46 6.92
C ARG A 479 -30.92 -8.17 5.62
N THR A 480 -32.25 -8.04 5.69
CA THR A 480 -33.15 -7.63 4.60
C THR A 480 -33.02 -8.44 3.29
N PRO A 481 -33.08 -9.78 3.29
CA PRO A 481 -32.93 -10.57 2.08
C PRO A 481 -34.13 -10.43 1.13
N VAL A 482 -33.88 -10.46 -0.19
CA VAL A 482 -34.92 -10.64 -1.21
C VAL A 482 -34.96 -12.12 -1.59
N ILE A 483 -36.00 -12.83 -1.14
CA ILE A 483 -36.18 -14.27 -1.34
C ILE A 483 -37.46 -14.48 -2.18
N PRO A 484 -37.39 -15.08 -3.38
CA PRO A 484 -38.60 -15.50 -4.10
C PRO A 484 -39.30 -16.65 -3.35
N PRO A 485 -40.64 -16.79 -3.43
CA PRO A 485 -41.40 -17.74 -2.63
C PRO A 485 -40.87 -19.19 -2.79
N PHE A 486 -40.52 -19.81 -1.67
CA PHE A 486 -39.86 -21.11 -1.61
C PHE A 486 -40.86 -22.26 -1.42
N VAL A 487 -40.72 -23.34 -2.20
CA VAL A 487 -41.30 -24.66 -1.91
C VAL A 487 -40.16 -25.69 -2.03
N PRO A 488 -39.57 -26.17 -0.92
CA PRO A 488 -38.58 -27.25 -0.97
C PRO A 488 -39.29 -28.56 -1.25
N LYS A 489 -39.01 -29.20 -2.38
CA LYS A 489 -39.54 -30.55 -2.64
C LYS A 489 -38.65 -31.69 -2.17
N ASN A 490 -37.39 -31.48 -1.74
CA ASN A 490 -36.50 -32.62 -1.42
C ASN A 490 -35.35 -32.28 -0.44
N LEU A 491 -35.66 -31.77 0.76
CA LEU A 491 -34.72 -31.87 1.88
C LEU A 491 -35.51 -32.22 3.16
N GLY A 492 -35.08 -33.31 3.82
CA GLY A 492 -35.61 -33.70 5.13
C GLY A 492 -35.43 -32.58 6.14
N LEU A 493 -36.44 -32.45 7.02
CA LEU A 493 -36.69 -31.38 7.97
C LEU A 493 -35.45 -30.83 8.70
N GLY A 494 -35.42 -29.50 8.86
CA GLY A 494 -34.62 -28.84 9.92
C GLY A 494 -34.08 -27.44 9.61
N ALA A 495 -34.83 -26.53 8.99
CA ALA A 495 -34.47 -25.11 8.96
C ALA A 495 -35.73 -24.25 8.96
N GLN A 496 -36.01 -23.62 10.10
CA GLN A 496 -37.12 -22.67 10.27
C GLN A 496 -36.52 -21.28 10.06
N PHE A 497 -36.91 -20.59 9.00
CA PHE A 497 -36.58 -19.18 8.78
C PHE A 497 -37.66 -18.33 9.47
N ASP A 498 -37.36 -17.78 10.64
CA ASP A 498 -38.22 -16.76 11.24
C ASP A 498 -38.00 -15.43 10.50
N ALA A 499 -38.95 -15.05 9.66
CA ALA A 499 -39.01 -13.73 9.07
C ALA A 499 -39.56 -12.72 10.10
N PRO A 500 -38.89 -11.58 10.36
CA PRO A 500 -39.47 -10.54 11.19
C PRO A 500 -40.62 -9.88 10.44
N SER A 501 -41.81 -9.89 11.05
CA SER A 501 -43.01 -9.21 10.54
C SER A 501 -42.79 -7.70 10.46
N ALA A 502 -42.93 -7.11 9.27
CA ALA A 502 -43.00 -5.67 9.09
C ALA A 502 -44.48 -5.22 9.11
N PRO A 503 -44.82 -4.06 9.69
CA PRO A 503 -46.20 -3.60 9.81
C PRO A 503 -46.71 -3.08 8.47
N HIS A 504 -47.98 -3.39 8.15
CA HIS A 504 -48.70 -2.85 7.00
C HIS A 504 -48.99 -1.36 7.18
N PRO A 505 -48.74 -0.51 6.16
CA PRO A 505 -49.49 0.72 5.96
C PRO A 505 -50.62 0.44 4.95
N SER A 506 -51.86 0.49 5.43
CA SER A 506 -53.06 0.61 4.59
C SER A 506 -53.20 2.07 4.15
N VAL A 507 -53.10 2.32 2.84
CA VAL A 507 -53.59 3.55 2.23
C VAL A 507 -54.44 3.13 1.02
N ASP A 508 -55.76 3.18 1.21
CA ASP A 508 -56.73 3.28 0.13
C ASP A 508 -56.78 4.75 -0.31
N GLU A 509 -56.55 5.00 -1.60
CA GLU A 509 -56.95 6.24 -2.27
C GLU A 509 -57.84 5.86 -3.45
N SER A 510 -59.11 6.26 -3.40
CA SER A 510 -59.83 6.79 -4.57
C SER A 510 -61.09 7.54 -4.13
N ASP A 511 -61.04 8.85 -4.31
CA ASP A 511 -62.08 9.74 -4.84
C ASP A 511 -63.55 9.51 -4.46
N SER A 512 -64.17 10.51 -3.81
CA SER A 512 -64.93 11.55 -4.54
C SER A 512 -65.85 12.37 -3.62
N ASN A 513 -65.91 13.66 -3.94
CA ASN A 513 -67.08 14.54 -3.85
C ASN A 513 -67.64 15.00 -2.48
N ASP A 514 -67.43 16.31 -2.28
CA ASP A 514 -68.49 17.33 -2.32
C ASP A 514 -69.02 17.90 -0.98
N ALA A 515 -69.14 19.23 -1.03
CA ALA A 515 -69.93 20.16 -0.25
C ALA A 515 -69.74 20.27 1.28
N GLY A 516 -69.46 21.51 1.70
CA GLY A 516 -70.34 22.15 2.68
C GLY A 516 -69.72 22.52 4.03
N ASP A 517 -69.63 23.84 4.23
CA ASP A 517 -69.86 24.57 5.47
C ASP A 517 -68.90 24.46 6.67
N GLN A 518 -68.41 25.65 7.02
CA GLN A 518 -68.01 26.15 8.35
C GLN A 518 -69.16 26.00 9.40
N PRO A 519 -68.98 26.33 10.71
CA PRO A 519 -67.77 26.61 11.50
C PRO A 519 -67.80 26.08 12.97
N ALA A 520 -66.74 26.43 13.72
CA ALA A 520 -66.76 26.98 15.09
C ALA A 520 -66.73 26.08 16.35
N LEU A 521 -66.02 26.65 17.35
CA LEU A 521 -66.09 26.46 18.81
C LEU A 521 -65.46 25.16 19.35
N ASP A 522 -64.82 25.13 20.51
CA ASP A 522 -64.26 26.13 21.44
C ASP A 522 -63.51 25.28 22.47
N ASP A 523 -62.54 25.94 23.10
CA ASP A 523 -62.20 25.88 24.51
C ASP A 523 -61.73 24.60 25.25
N ASP A 524 -60.82 24.97 26.15
CA ASP A 524 -60.52 24.44 27.46
C ASP A 524 -59.62 23.19 27.53
N ALA A 525 -58.33 23.34 27.81
CA ALA A 525 -57.68 23.86 29.02
C ALA A 525 -57.37 22.76 30.04
N ARG A 526 -56.23 23.00 30.73
CA ARG A 526 -55.82 22.46 32.05
C ARG A 526 -55.31 21.02 32.05
N ASP A 527 -54.32 20.66 32.86
CA ASP A 527 -53.39 21.38 33.74
C ASP A 527 -52.36 20.33 34.21
N ALA A 528 -51.20 20.85 34.63
CA ALA A 528 -50.22 20.38 35.61
C ALA A 528 -50.04 18.87 35.95
N GLY A 529 -48.76 18.52 36.11
CA GLY A 529 -48.35 17.34 36.87
C GLY A 529 -46.84 17.10 36.83
N ASP A 530 -46.08 18.08 37.31
CA ASP A 530 -44.68 17.93 37.74
C ASP A 530 -44.66 17.07 39.03
N GLU A 531 -43.76 16.07 39.11
CA GLU A 531 -42.96 15.85 40.30
C GLU A 531 -41.92 14.74 40.10
N THR A 532 -40.71 15.13 40.49
CA THR A 532 -39.49 14.39 40.77
C THR A 532 -39.70 13.18 41.68
N ASP A 533 -38.91 12.11 41.50
CA ASP A 533 -38.03 11.71 42.60
C ASP A 533 -36.85 10.82 42.20
N SER A 534 -35.76 11.06 42.94
CA SER A 534 -34.50 10.35 43.01
C SER A 534 -34.66 9.00 43.75
N ILE A 535 -33.75 8.04 43.53
CA ILE A 535 -32.95 7.34 44.57
C ILE A 535 -32.23 6.12 43.99
N ALA A 536 -30.92 6.09 44.30
CA ALA A 536 -29.95 4.98 44.45
C ALA A 536 -29.55 4.09 43.27
#